data_AF-A0A9E5TMU1-F1
#
_entry.id   AF-A0A9E5TMU1-F1
#
_cell.length_a   1.000
_cell.length_b   1.000
_cell.length_c   1.000
_cell.angle_alpha   90.00
_cell.angle_beta   90.00
_cell.angle_gamma   90.00
#
_symmetry.space_group_name_H-M   'P 1'
#
loop_
_entity.id
_entity.type
_entity.pdbx_description
1 polymer ?
#
loop_
_entity_poly.entity_id
_entity_poly.type
_entity_poly.pdbx_seq_one_letter_code
_entity_poly.pdbx_strand_id
1 'polypeptide(L)'
;MGKRTITANRLLRTLGLTAAGVVAVSALGVLLVRDQVHRHRRDLFSPRPLRRLAALTYIGKHPDVENAHLLRDFLSWEQEPMLRRRAASILGRMERRLAGSEEAEGNSGNGRAAEW
;
A
#
# COMPACT_ATOMS: atom_id res chain seq x y z
N MET A 1 -4.35 -61.76 9.17
CA MET A 1 -4.12 -61.41 7.75
C MET A 1 -4.23 -59.88 7.58
N GLY A 2 -3.18 -59.13 7.94
CA GLY A 2 -3.20 -57.66 8.08
C GLY A 2 -2.68 -56.94 6.84
N LYS A 3 -3.59 -56.46 5.98
CA LYS A 3 -3.26 -55.76 4.72
C LYS A 3 -4.05 -54.45 4.56
N ARG A 4 -4.26 -53.67 5.63
CA ARG A 4 -5.02 -52.40 5.57
C ARG A 4 -4.36 -51.20 6.26
N THR A 5 -3.28 -51.41 7.02
CA THR A 5 -2.67 -50.37 7.85
C THR A 5 -1.57 -49.56 7.16
N ILE A 6 -0.97 -50.08 6.08
CA ILE A 6 0.23 -49.49 5.45
C ILE A 6 -0.12 -48.22 4.65
N THR A 7 -1.30 -48.16 4.03
CA THR A 7 -1.76 -46.99 3.25
C THR A 7 -2.19 -45.83 4.14
N ALA A 8 -2.84 -46.11 5.28
CA ALA A 8 -3.29 -45.09 6.23
C ALA A 8 -2.11 -44.30 6.81
N ASN A 9 -1.00 -44.96 7.15
CA ASN A 9 0.18 -44.28 7.70
C ASN A 9 0.93 -43.44 6.65
N ARG A 10 0.90 -43.85 5.37
CA ARG A 10 1.46 -43.03 4.27
C ARG A 10 0.62 -41.78 4.02
N LEU A 11 -0.71 -41.89 4.05
CA LEU A 11 -1.64 -40.77 3.90
C LEU A 11 -1.55 -39.76 5.06
N LEU A 12 -1.49 -40.24 6.31
CA LEU A 12 -1.27 -39.37 7.47
C LEU A 12 0.06 -38.63 7.40
N ARG A 13 1.13 -39.29 6.94
CA ARG A 13 2.44 -38.64 6.75
C ARG A 13 2.42 -37.57 5.67
N THR A 14 1.78 -37.80 4.53
CA THR A 14 1.65 -36.79 3.46
C THR A 14 0.77 -35.61 3.85
N LEU A 15 -0.33 -35.87 4.58
CA LEU A 15 -1.19 -34.81 5.12
C LEU A 15 -0.46 -33.98 6.19
N GLY A 16 0.32 -34.62 7.05
CA GLY A 16 1.16 -33.94 8.04
C GLY A 16 2.25 -33.07 7.40
N LEU A 17 2.94 -33.58 6.38
CA LEU A 17 4.00 -32.86 5.67
C LEU A 17 3.47 -31.65 4.87
N THR A 18 2.31 -31.79 4.22
CA THR A 18 1.68 -30.68 3.48
C THR A 18 1.15 -29.60 4.40
N ALA A 19 0.47 -29.97 5.49
CA ALA A 19 0.02 -29.01 6.50
C ALA A 19 1.21 -28.27 7.16
N ALA A 20 2.30 -28.99 7.49
CA ALA A 20 3.51 -28.38 8.02
C ALA A 20 4.16 -27.41 7.03
N GLY A 21 4.20 -27.78 5.73
CA GLY A 21 4.71 -26.91 4.67
C GLY A 21 3.92 -25.60 4.54
N VAL A 22 2.59 -25.65 4.59
CA VAL A 22 1.73 -24.45 4.51
C VAL A 22 1.94 -23.51 5.70
N VAL A 23 2.06 -24.05 6.91
CA VAL A 23 2.31 -23.25 8.13
C VAL A 23 3.70 -22.61 8.11
N ALA A 24 4.72 -23.34 7.62
CA ALA A 24 6.08 -22.82 7.53
C ALA A 24 6.20 -21.65 6.52
N VAL A 25 5.55 -21.74 5.36
CA VAL A 25 5.57 -20.68 4.34
C VAL A 25 4.81 -19.44 4.80
N SER A 26 3.69 -19.60 5.50
CA SER A 26 2.91 -18.47 6.03
C SER A 26 3.62 -17.75 7.19
N ALA A 27 4.31 -18.47 8.07
CA ALA A 27 5.13 -17.85 9.12
C ALA A 27 6.31 -17.05 8.54
N LEU A 28 7.00 -17.59 7.53
CA LEU A 28 8.08 -16.88 6.82
C LEU A 28 7.55 -15.67 6.05
N GLY A 29 6.36 -15.75 5.44
CA GLY A 29 5.70 -14.62 4.78
C GLY A 29 5.37 -13.48 5.76
N VAL A 30 4.80 -13.80 6.93
CA VAL A 30 4.51 -12.80 7.97
C VAL A 30 5.78 -12.17 8.53
N LEU A 31 6.83 -12.97 8.75
CA LEU A 31 8.13 -12.47 9.22
C LEU A 31 8.86 -11.64 8.17
N LEU A 32 8.80 -12.01 6.88
CA LEU A 32 9.34 -11.20 5.79
C LEU A 32 8.58 -9.89 5.62
N VAL A 33 7.24 -9.88 5.74
CA VAL A 33 6.44 -8.65 5.76
C VAL A 33 6.80 -7.79 6.98
N ARG A 34 7.00 -8.40 8.16
CA ARG A 34 7.42 -7.68 9.37
C ARG A 34 8.84 -7.13 9.29
N ASP A 35 9.79 -7.91 8.76
CA ASP A 35 11.19 -7.52 8.65
C ASP A 35 11.38 -6.50 7.52
N GLN A 36 10.62 -6.59 6.41
CA GLN A 36 10.55 -5.54 5.39
C GLN A 36 9.99 -4.23 5.97
N VAL A 37 8.93 -4.28 6.79
CA VAL A 37 8.36 -3.11 7.48
C VAL A 37 9.35 -2.49 8.49
N HIS A 38 10.21 -3.29 9.12
CA HIS A 38 11.24 -2.81 10.04
C HIS A 38 12.53 -2.34 9.34
N ARG A 39 12.87 -2.86 8.17
CA ARG A 39 14.13 -2.58 7.45
C ARG A 39 14.01 -1.43 6.45
N HIS A 40 12.83 -1.21 5.85
CA HIS A 40 12.51 0.02 5.09
C HIS A 40 12.33 1.27 5.98
N ARG A 41 12.46 1.11 7.30
CA ARG A 41 12.35 2.20 8.27
C ARG A 41 13.59 3.10 8.38
N ARG A 42 14.63 2.89 7.57
CA ARG A 42 15.90 3.62 7.74
C ARG A 42 16.04 4.90 6.92
N ASP A 43 15.37 5.04 5.77
CA ASP A 43 15.63 6.19 4.89
C ASP A 43 14.47 7.20 4.78
N LEU A 44 13.24 6.82 5.10
CA LEU A 44 12.08 7.75 5.12
C LEU A 44 11.55 8.07 6.53
N PHE A 45 12.03 7.39 7.58
CA PHE A 45 11.59 7.58 8.97
C PHE A 45 12.73 7.94 9.91
N SER A 46 12.86 9.23 10.21
CA SER A 46 13.25 9.55 11.58
C SER A 46 12.12 9.07 12.52
N PRO A 47 12.42 8.49 13.70
CA PRO A 47 11.43 8.10 14.71
C PRO A 47 10.57 9.27 15.26
N ARG A 48 10.76 10.48 14.73
CA ARG A 48 10.06 11.70 15.15
C ARG A 48 8.86 11.98 14.23
N PRO A 49 7.61 11.91 14.73
CA PRO A 49 6.40 12.15 13.94
C PRO A 49 6.38 13.53 13.23
N LEU A 50 7.11 14.50 13.77
CA LEU A 50 7.22 15.85 13.19
C LEU A 50 7.91 15.88 11.81
N ARG A 51 8.89 14.99 11.55
CA ARG A 51 9.55 14.92 10.23
C ARG A 51 8.61 14.40 9.15
N ARG A 52 7.77 13.41 9.49
CA ARG A 52 6.70 12.92 8.59
C ARG A 52 5.68 14.01 8.30
N LEU A 53 5.31 14.79 9.32
CA LEU A 53 4.38 15.90 9.16
C LEU A 53 4.97 17.02 8.27
N ALA A 54 6.27 17.29 8.35
CA ALA A 54 6.95 18.22 7.46
C ALA A 54 6.94 17.73 6.00
N ALA A 55 7.22 16.44 5.77
CA ALA A 55 7.11 15.83 4.44
C ALA A 55 5.69 15.91 3.88
N LEU A 56 4.67 15.56 4.68
CA LEU A 56 3.25 15.74 4.33
C LEU A 56 2.90 17.18 3.97
N THR A 57 3.46 18.14 4.71
CA THR A 57 3.24 19.57 4.45
C THR A 57 3.91 20.01 3.15
N TYR A 58 5.11 19.51 2.84
CA TYR A 58 5.81 19.79 1.59
C TYR A 58 5.06 19.22 0.38
N ILE A 59 4.62 17.96 0.45
CA ILE A 59 3.84 17.29 -0.60
C ILE A 59 2.50 18.02 -0.82
N GLY A 60 1.82 18.44 0.26
CA GLY A 60 0.57 19.18 0.15
C GLY A 60 0.68 20.55 -0.55
N LYS A 61 1.89 21.11 -0.70
CA LYS A 61 2.12 22.36 -1.44
C LYS A 61 2.35 22.14 -2.94
N HIS A 62 2.69 20.93 -3.37
CA HIS A 62 3.01 20.59 -4.75
C HIS A 62 1.99 19.56 -5.28
N PRO A 63 0.78 20.00 -5.69
CA PRO A 63 -0.23 19.10 -6.23
C PRO A 63 0.25 18.53 -7.56
N ASP A 64 0.44 17.21 -7.59
CA ASP A 64 0.88 16.44 -8.74
C ASP A 64 0.29 15.02 -8.67
N VAL A 65 0.11 14.37 -9.80
CA VAL A 65 -0.46 13.02 -9.91
C VAL A 65 0.44 12.01 -9.19
N GLU A 66 1.76 12.11 -9.36
CA GLU A 66 2.74 11.26 -8.68
C GLU A 66 2.66 11.41 -7.15
N ASN A 67 2.53 12.65 -6.68
CA ASN A 67 2.37 12.95 -5.25
C ASN A 67 1.03 12.41 -4.68
N ALA A 68 -0.02 12.37 -5.50
CA ALA A 68 -1.31 11.77 -5.11
C ALA A 68 -1.19 10.25 -4.96
N HIS A 69 -0.48 9.57 -5.89
CA HIS A 69 -0.18 8.15 -5.78
C HIS A 69 0.67 7.85 -4.53
N LEU A 70 1.72 8.62 -4.31
CA LEU A 70 2.57 8.49 -3.13
C LEU A 70 1.79 8.69 -1.81
N LEU A 71 0.78 9.56 -1.79
CA LEU A 71 -0.11 9.73 -0.63
C LEU A 71 -1.09 8.56 -0.43
N ARG A 72 -1.58 7.92 -1.51
CA ARG A 72 -2.39 6.69 -1.41
C ARG A 72 -1.57 5.54 -0.86
N ASP A 73 -0.35 5.40 -1.35
CA ASP A 73 0.60 4.45 -0.81
C ASP A 73 0.83 4.76 0.65
N PHE A 74 1.18 6.01 1.03
CA PHE A 74 1.28 6.50 2.42
C PHE A 74 0.14 6.02 3.34
N LEU A 75 -1.10 6.14 2.89
CA LEU A 75 -2.27 5.73 3.66
C LEU A 75 -2.39 4.21 3.88
N SER A 76 -1.84 3.41 2.98
CA SER A 76 -1.86 1.93 3.07
C SER A 76 -0.88 1.38 4.12
N TRP A 77 0.22 2.09 4.41
CA TRP A 77 1.27 1.63 5.35
C TRP A 77 1.39 2.44 6.64
N GLU A 78 0.77 3.62 6.75
CA GLU A 78 0.80 4.44 7.98
C GLU A 78 -0.14 3.89 9.07
N GLN A 79 0.43 3.58 10.23
CA GLN A 79 -0.30 3.01 11.38
C GLN A 79 -0.84 4.10 12.33
N GLU A 80 -0.28 5.31 12.30
CA GLU A 80 -0.68 6.38 13.22
C GLU A 80 -1.96 7.10 12.72
N PRO A 81 -3.06 7.07 13.48
CA PRO A 81 -4.37 7.54 13.01
C PRO A 81 -4.43 9.05 12.73
N MET A 82 -3.70 9.90 13.47
CA MET A 82 -3.72 11.34 13.23
C MET A 82 -3.06 11.72 11.91
N LEU A 83 -1.88 11.15 11.62
CA LEU A 83 -1.15 11.34 10.37
C LEU A 83 -1.94 10.79 9.19
N ARG A 84 -2.60 9.64 9.35
CA ARG A 84 -3.46 9.05 8.33
C ARG A 84 -4.62 9.98 7.97
N ARG A 85 -5.30 10.57 8.97
CA ARG A 85 -6.35 11.57 8.75
C ARG A 85 -5.83 12.80 8.02
N ARG A 86 -4.64 13.29 8.40
CA ARG A 86 -4.02 14.46 7.76
C ARG A 86 -3.64 14.19 6.31
N ALA A 87 -3.03 13.04 6.03
CA ALA A 87 -2.66 12.60 4.68
C ALA A 87 -3.90 12.45 3.79
N ALA A 88 -4.97 11.83 4.29
CA ALA A 88 -6.23 11.69 3.55
C ALA A 88 -6.85 13.06 3.22
N SER A 89 -6.81 14.02 4.15
CA SER A 89 -7.29 15.38 3.90
C SER A 89 -6.44 16.11 2.84
N ILE A 90 -5.13 15.89 2.81
CA ILE A 90 -4.25 16.47 1.80
C ILE A 90 -4.53 15.84 0.42
N LEU A 91 -4.60 14.51 0.37
CA LEU A 91 -4.91 13.76 -0.85
C LEU A 91 -6.24 14.22 -1.46
N GLY A 92 -7.32 14.29 -0.68
CA GLY A 92 -8.61 14.71 -1.21
C GLY A 92 -8.62 16.16 -1.73
N ARG A 93 -7.79 17.05 -1.18
CA ARG A 93 -7.62 18.40 -1.75
C ARG A 93 -6.81 18.39 -3.04
N MET A 94 -5.81 17.52 -3.13
CA MET A 94 -4.97 17.37 -4.31
C MET A 94 -5.77 16.78 -5.48
N GLU A 95 -6.51 15.70 -5.25
CA GLU A 95 -7.39 15.07 -6.25
C GLU A 95 -8.41 16.06 -6.82
N ARG A 96 -9.03 16.89 -5.96
CA ARG A 96 -9.95 17.94 -6.43
C ARG A 96 -9.30 19.00 -7.31
N ARG A 97 -8.04 19.36 -7.04
CA ARG A 97 -7.31 20.32 -7.86
C ARG A 97 -6.94 19.72 -9.22
N LEU A 98 -6.51 18.46 -9.22
CA LEU A 98 -6.14 17.72 -10.43
C LEU A 98 -7.36 17.50 -11.34
N ALA A 99 -8.50 17.07 -10.78
CA ALA A 99 -9.75 16.93 -11.53
C ALA A 99 -10.18 18.27 -12.16
N GLY A 100 -10.09 19.38 -11.40
CA GLY A 100 -10.41 20.71 -11.93
C GLY A 100 -9.47 21.21 -13.03
N SER A 101 -8.19 20.81 -13.03
CA SER A 101 -7.27 21.13 -14.14
C SER A 101 -7.56 20.32 -15.40
N GLU A 102 -7.91 19.04 -15.27
CA GLU A 102 -8.27 18.19 -16.40
C GLU A 102 -9.55 18.70 -17.11
N GLU A 103 -10.54 19.14 -16.33
CA GLU A 103 -11.77 19.76 -16.85
C GLU A 103 -11.49 21.08 -17.59
N ALA A 104 -10.56 21.89 -17.08
CA ALA A 104 -10.18 23.16 -17.71
C ALA A 104 -9.44 22.94 -19.05
N GLU A 105 -8.54 21.96 -19.12
CA GLU A 105 -7.84 21.59 -20.34
C GLU A 105 -8.81 20.98 -21.38
N GLY A 106 -9.72 20.11 -20.95
CA GLY A 106 -10.74 19.51 -21.83
C GLY A 106 -11.69 20.53 -22.44
N ASN A 107 -12.11 21.55 -21.67
CA ASN A 107 -12.99 22.61 -22.17
C ASN A 107 -12.30 23.54 -23.17
N SER A 108 -10.99 23.76 -23.02
CA SER A 108 -10.19 24.60 -23.94
C SER A 108 -9.99 23.93 -25.31
N GLY A 109 -9.94 22.59 -25.34
CA GLY A 109 -9.87 21.81 -26.59
C GLY A 109 -11.18 21.81 -27.40
N ASN A 110 -12.33 21.92 -26.73
CA ASN A 110 -13.65 21.89 -27.36
C ASN A 110 -14.04 23.23 -28.02
N GLY A 111 -13.52 24.35 -27.54
CA GLY A 111 -13.86 25.68 -28.06
C GLY A 111 -13.31 26.02 -29.46
N ARG A 112 -12.32 25.27 -29.97
CA ARG A 112 -11.68 25.52 -31.27
C ARG A 112 -12.25 24.71 -32.44
N ALA A 113 -13.20 23.82 -32.17
CA ALA A 113 -13.83 22.99 -33.19
C ALA A 113 -15.08 23.64 -33.80
N ALA A 114 -15.55 24.77 -33.25
CA ALA A 114 -16.78 25.45 -33.65
C ALA A 114 -16.54 26.71 -34.52
N GLU A 115 -15.32 26.91 -35.03
CA GLU A 115 -14.94 28.07 -35.83
C GLU A 115 -14.69 27.73 -37.31
N TRP A 116 -15.62 27.06 -37.99
CA TRP A 116 -15.69 27.01 -39.47
C TRP A 116 -17.15 26.90 -39.94
#